data_AF-A0A1S2K6V7-F1
#
_entry.id   AF-A0A1S2K6V7-F1
#
_cell.length_a   1.000
_cell.length_b   1.000
_cell.length_c   1.000
_cell.angle_alpha   90.00
_cell.angle_beta   90.00
_cell.angle_gamma   90.00
#
_symmetry.space_group_name_H-M   'P 1'
#
loop_
_entity.id
_entity.type
_entity.pdbx_description
1 polymer ?
#
loop_
_entity_poly.entity_id
_entity_poly.type
_entity_poly.pdbx_seq_one_letter_code
_entity_poly.pdbx_strand_id
1 'polypeptide(L)'
;MRATDAYRRRRGDRGQAALEYVGVLPLLLLVGVLVIQLGIAVFAVQQAGTAARAAARMASHDEPDRSYGQAGQDAMSSWLADGARFDAQAGHDAVTVTATVPIPSLIPGLLDGMEARRSATMPIDDP
;
A
#
# COMPACT_ATOMS: atom_id res chain seq x y z
N MET A 1 -47.73 35.43 -36.18
CA MET A 1 -47.69 35.39 -34.70
C MET A 1 -47.01 34.09 -34.29
N ARG A 2 -45.86 34.18 -33.60
CA ARG A 2 -44.85 33.12 -33.37
C ARG A 2 -45.28 32.17 -32.25
N ALA A 3 -45.49 30.89 -32.55
CA ALA A 3 -45.80 29.85 -31.55
C ALA A 3 -44.70 28.77 -31.43
N THR A 4 -43.55 28.94 -32.06
CA THR A 4 -42.50 27.89 -32.14
C THR A 4 -41.34 28.06 -31.17
N ASP A 5 -41.27 29.16 -30.39
CA ASP A 5 -40.11 29.44 -29.52
C ASP A 5 -40.23 28.89 -28.08
N ALA A 6 -41.41 28.43 -27.65
CA ALA A 6 -41.62 28.02 -26.26
C ALA A 6 -40.99 26.65 -25.91
N TYR A 7 -40.74 25.79 -26.89
CA TYR A 7 -40.26 24.42 -26.65
C TYR A 7 -38.74 24.30 -26.49
N ARG A 8 -37.93 25.28 -26.92
CA ARG A 8 -36.46 25.21 -26.81
C ARG A 8 -35.92 25.58 -25.43
N ARG A 9 -36.64 26.39 -24.64
CA ARG A 9 -36.10 26.92 -23.37
C ARG A 9 -36.07 25.92 -22.22
N ARG A 10 -36.96 24.91 -22.19
CA ARG A 10 -37.02 23.96 -21.06
C ARG A 10 -35.99 22.82 -21.10
N ARG A 11 -35.25 22.65 -22.20
CA ARG A 11 -34.28 21.55 -22.36
C ARG A 11 -32.85 21.93 -21.96
N GLY A 12 -32.54 23.23 -21.87
CA GLY A 12 -31.22 23.75 -21.49
C GLY A 12 -30.93 23.68 -19.98
N ASP A 13 -31.88 24.06 -19.12
CA ASP A 13 -31.63 24.19 -17.67
C ASP A 13 -31.35 22.86 -16.96
N ARG A 14 -31.91 21.74 -17.44
CA ARG A 14 -31.66 20.42 -16.82
C ARG A 14 -30.32 19.81 -17.24
N GLY A 15 -29.81 20.17 -18.43
CA GLY A 15 -28.52 19.71 -18.92
C GLY A 15 -27.35 20.46 -18.30
N GLN A 16 -27.54 21.73 -17.96
CA GLN A 16 -26.52 22.57 -17.33
C GLN A 16 -26.15 22.07 -15.93
N ALA A 17 -27.14 21.74 -15.09
CA ALA A 17 -26.88 21.18 -13.76
C ALA A 17 -26.19 19.81 -13.83
N ALA A 18 -26.53 18.96 -14.81
CA ALA A 18 -25.88 17.67 -14.99
C ALA A 18 -24.41 17.81 -15.44
N LEU A 19 -24.10 18.78 -16.31
CA LEU A 19 -22.74 19.05 -16.77
C LEU A 19 -21.83 19.61 -15.67
N GLU A 20 -22.37 20.41 -14.75
CA GLU A 20 -21.62 20.94 -13.59
C GLU A 20 -21.19 19.82 -12.63
N TYR A 21 -22.07 18.84 -12.38
CA TYR A 21 -21.76 17.65 -11.59
C TYR A 21 -20.73 16.72 -12.26
N VAL A 22 -20.70 16.67 -13.60
CA VAL A 22 -19.70 15.89 -14.35
C VAL A 22 -18.29 16.47 -14.17
N GLY A 23 -18.14 17.74 -13.80
CA GLY A 23 -16.83 18.31 -13.43
C GLY A 23 -16.36 17.92 -12.03
N VAL A 24 -17.28 17.87 -11.05
CA VAL A 24 -16.97 17.58 -9.65
C VAL A 24 -16.79 16.08 -9.38
N LEU A 25 -17.59 15.24 -10.03
CA LEU A 25 -17.53 13.78 -9.85
C LEU A 25 -16.13 13.18 -10.08
N PRO A 26 -15.42 13.43 -11.20
CA PRO A 26 -14.09 12.89 -11.40
C PRO A 26 -13.07 13.44 -10.39
N LEU A 27 -13.23 14.68 -9.94
CA LEU A 27 -12.39 15.25 -8.88
C LEU A 27 -12.60 14.51 -7.55
N LEU A 28 -13.85 14.24 -7.18
CA LEU A 28 -14.18 13.47 -5.97
C LEU A 28 -13.65 12.03 -6.06
N LEU A 29 -13.76 11.41 -7.23
CA LEU A 29 -13.19 10.08 -7.47
C LEU A 29 -11.66 10.10 -7.33
N LEU A 30 -10.99 11.10 -7.91
CA LEU A 30 -9.54 11.24 -7.80
C LEU A 30 -9.12 11.38 -6.32
N VAL A 31 -9.80 12.24 -5.56
CA VAL A 31 -9.55 12.40 -4.12
C VAL A 31 -9.83 11.09 -3.37
N GLY A 32 -10.92 10.40 -3.69
CA GLY A 32 -11.23 9.09 -3.11
C GLY A 32 -10.12 8.07 -3.33
N VAL A 33 -9.62 7.96 -4.57
CA VAL A 33 -8.49 7.09 -4.91
C VAL A 33 -7.23 7.49 -4.15
N LEU A 34 -6.93 8.79 -4.03
CA LEU A 34 -5.77 9.27 -3.26
C LEU A 34 -5.87 8.89 -1.78
N VAL A 35 -7.05 9.03 -1.16
CA VAL A 35 -7.27 8.61 0.23
C VAL A 35 -7.07 7.10 0.40
N ILE A 36 -7.60 6.30 -0.53
CA ILE A 36 -7.40 4.84 -0.52
C ILE A 36 -5.91 4.51 -0.67
N GLN A 37 -5.21 5.19 -1.57
CA GLN A 37 -3.77 4.99 -1.80
C GLN A 37 -2.93 5.29 -0.55
N LEU A 38 -3.27 6.36 0.18
CA LEU A 38 -2.64 6.66 1.46
C LEU A 38 -2.91 5.55 2.49
N GLY A 39 -4.14 5.03 2.54
CA GLY A 39 -4.49 3.89 3.39
C GLY A 39 -3.66 2.64 3.07
N ILE A 40 -3.50 2.30 1.79
CA ILE A 40 -2.66 1.19 1.33
C ILE A 40 -1.19 1.39 1.72
N ALA A 41 -0.65 2.61 1.53
CA ALA A 41 0.72 2.92 1.89
C ALA A 41 0.98 2.74 3.39
N VAL A 42 0.08 3.27 4.24
CA VAL A 42 0.17 3.07 5.70
C VAL A 42 0.07 1.58 6.04
N PHE A 43 -0.87 0.86 5.44
CA PHE A 43 -1.02 -0.58 5.67
C PHE A 43 0.26 -1.36 5.33
N ALA A 44 0.90 -1.07 4.20
CA ALA A 44 2.17 -1.70 3.81
C ALA A 44 3.31 -1.41 4.80
N VAL A 45 3.39 -0.17 5.32
CA VAL A 45 4.36 0.20 6.37
C VAL A 45 4.14 -0.62 7.64
N GLN A 46 2.89 -0.83 8.04
CA GLN A 46 2.56 -1.65 9.21
C GLN A 46 2.96 -3.12 8.97
N GLN A 47 2.67 -3.66 7.79
CA GLN A 47 3.03 -5.03 7.42
C GLN A 47 4.55 -5.23 7.38
N ALA A 48 5.32 -4.27 6.84
CA ALA A 48 6.78 -4.32 6.86
C ALA A 48 7.32 -4.39 8.29
N GLY A 49 6.72 -3.65 9.23
CA GLY A 49 7.11 -3.71 10.64
C GLY A 49 6.80 -5.06 11.30
N THR A 50 5.64 -5.64 11.02
CA THR A 50 5.27 -6.98 11.54
C THR A 50 6.20 -8.04 10.98
N ALA A 51 6.45 -8.00 9.68
CA ALA A 51 7.30 -8.96 8.99
C ALA A 51 8.77 -8.86 9.40
N ALA A 52 9.32 -7.64 9.56
CA ALA A 52 10.69 -7.45 10.04
C ALA A 52 10.89 -8.08 11.42
N ARG A 53 9.92 -7.90 12.33
CA ARG A 53 9.99 -8.51 13.67
C ARG A 53 9.88 -10.04 13.62
N ALA A 54 8.99 -10.57 12.80
CA ALA A 54 8.85 -12.02 12.64
C ALA A 54 10.12 -12.65 12.03
N ALA A 55 10.69 -12.01 11.02
CA ALA A 55 11.93 -12.43 10.39
C ALA A 55 13.13 -12.31 11.35
N ALA A 56 13.22 -11.22 12.12
CA ALA A 56 14.28 -11.04 13.13
C ALA A 56 14.26 -12.11 14.22
N ARG A 57 13.08 -12.52 14.70
CA ARG A 57 12.94 -13.63 15.65
C ARG A 57 13.44 -14.95 15.08
N MET A 58 13.12 -15.22 13.81
CA MET A 58 13.62 -16.45 13.19
C MET A 58 15.11 -16.39 12.90
N ALA A 59 15.64 -15.21 12.61
CA ALA A 59 17.06 -15.01 12.33
C ALA A 59 17.93 -15.03 13.60
N SER A 60 17.34 -14.89 14.79
CA SER A 60 18.07 -14.97 16.07
C SER A 60 18.24 -16.39 16.61
N HIS A 61 17.58 -17.38 16.00
CA HIS A 61 17.71 -18.78 16.37
C HIS A 61 18.93 -19.42 15.68
N ASP A 62 19.71 -20.20 16.43
CA ASP A 62 20.93 -20.86 15.94
C ASP A 62 20.63 -22.01 14.97
N GLU A 63 19.53 -22.75 15.21
CA GLU A 63 19.02 -23.81 14.32
C GLU A 63 17.54 -23.56 13.94
N PRO A 64 17.26 -22.71 12.96
CA PRO A 64 15.89 -22.35 12.60
C PRO A 64 15.22 -23.40 11.69
N ASP A 65 14.01 -23.83 12.04
CA ASP A 65 13.20 -24.78 11.24
C ASP A 65 12.83 -24.27 9.83
N ARG A 66 13.00 -22.97 9.56
CA ARG A 66 12.70 -22.31 8.29
C ARG A 66 13.47 -21.00 8.12
N SER A 67 13.55 -20.52 6.87
CA SER A 67 14.20 -19.24 6.55
C SER A 67 13.49 -18.04 7.22
N TYR A 68 14.28 -17.07 7.69
CA TYR A 68 13.77 -15.79 8.21
C TYR A 68 12.88 -15.05 7.20
N GLY A 69 13.19 -15.15 5.90
CA GLY A 69 12.39 -14.53 4.84
C GLY A 69 10.98 -15.13 4.76
N GLN A 70 10.88 -16.46 4.84
CA GLN A 70 9.59 -17.15 4.84
C GLN A 70 8.75 -16.79 6.06
N ALA A 71 9.35 -16.72 7.25
CA ALA A 71 8.64 -16.31 8.45
C ALA A 71 8.18 -14.85 8.41
N GLY A 72 8.95 -13.97 7.76
CA GLY A 72 8.53 -12.60 7.47
C GLY A 72 7.34 -12.56 6.50
N GLN A 73 7.35 -13.36 5.44
CA GLN A 73 6.26 -13.47 4.46
C GLN A 73 4.97 -14.04 5.06
N ASP A 74 5.07 -15.09 5.87
CA ASP A 74 3.93 -15.71 6.55
C ASP A 74 3.27 -14.77 7.57
N ALA A 75 4.02 -13.80 8.09
CA ALA A 75 3.53 -12.80 9.04
C ALA A 75 2.78 -11.64 8.37
N MET A 76 2.69 -11.61 7.04
CA MET A 76 1.98 -10.59 6.28
C MET A 76 0.91 -11.19 5.37
N SER A 77 0.10 -10.32 4.78
CA SER A 77 -0.93 -10.71 3.82
C SER A 77 -0.31 -11.17 2.50
N SER A 78 -0.77 -12.29 1.95
CA SER A 78 -0.20 -12.95 0.75
C SER A 78 0.09 -12.00 -0.43
N TRP A 79 -0.87 -11.17 -0.80
CA TRP A 79 -0.73 -10.19 -1.88
C TRP A 79 0.38 -9.13 -1.69
N LEU A 80 0.84 -8.87 -0.45
CA LEU A 80 2.00 -8.03 -0.15
C LEU A 80 3.29 -8.86 -0.01
N ALA A 81 3.16 -10.14 0.32
CA ALA A 81 4.26 -11.07 0.51
C ALA A 81 4.98 -11.41 -0.80
N ASP A 82 4.24 -11.53 -1.90
CA ASP A 82 4.76 -11.97 -3.21
C ASP A 82 5.89 -11.09 -3.75
N GLY A 83 5.95 -9.82 -3.35
CA GLY A 83 7.01 -8.88 -3.72
C GLY A 83 7.92 -8.45 -2.57
N ALA A 84 7.70 -8.96 -1.35
CA ALA A 84 8.45 -8.55 -0.19
C ALA A 84 9.87 -9.12 -0.19
N ARG A 85 10.85 -8.29 0.19
CA ARG A 85 12.27 -8.65 0.31
C ARG A 85 12.74 -8.50 1.75
N PHE A 86 13.65 -9.38 2.14
CA PHE A 86 14.20 -9.42 3.50
C PHE A 86 15.72 -9.45 3.42
N ASP A 87 16.35 -8.53 4.14
CA ASP A 87 17.81 -8.45 4.26
C ASP A 87 18.19 -8.58 5.73
N ALA A 88 19.00 -9.58 6.05
CA ALA A 88 19.46 -9.85 7.40
C ALA A 88 20.92 -9.44 7.54
N GLN A 89 21.21 -8.64 8.56
CA GLN A 89 22.54 -8.19 8.92
C GLN A 89 22.88 -8.77 10.30
N ALA A 90 23.77 -9.76 10.32
CA ALA A 90 24.26 -10.36 11.55
C ALA A 90 25.32 -9.47 12.20
N GLY A 91 25.11 -9.13 13.47
CA GLY A 91 26.12 -8.58 14.38
C GLY A 91 26.68 -9.67 15.29
N HIS A 92 27.55 -9.29 16.22
CA HIS A 92 28.16 -10.25 17.14
C HIS A 92 27.13 -10.84 18.13
N ASP A 93 26.29 -9.99 18.73
CA ASP A 93 25.32 -10.41 19.77
C ASP A 93 23.86 -10.18 19.36
N ALA A 94 23.64 -9.66 18.15
CA ALA A 94 22.31 -9.28 17.68
C ALA A 94 22.20 -9.37 16.16
N VAL A 95 21.03 -9.74 15.67
CA VAL A 95 20.67 -9.75 14.25
C VAL A 95 19.69 -8.63 13.95
N THR A 96 19.91 -7.90 12.86
CA THR A 96 18.97 -6.89 12.35
C THR A 96 18.39 -7.36 11.03
N VAL A 97 17.06 -7.47 10.94
CA VAL A 97 16.38 -7.82 9.69
C VAL A 97 15.58 -6.62 9.19
N THR A 98 15.80 -6.30 7.92
CA THR A 98 15.07 -5.24 7.21
C THR A 98 14.09 -5.85 6.22
N ALA A 99 12.80 -5.57 6.41
CA ALA A 99 11.75 -5.92 5.48
C ALA A 99 11.47 -4.73 4.54
N THR A 100 11.43 -5.02 3.24
CA THR A 100 11.04 -4.09 2.18
C THR A 100 9.80 -4.64 1.50
N VAL A 101 8.68 -3.91 1.58
CA VAL A 101 7.38 -4.33 1.07
C VAL A 101 6.92 -3.37 -0.01
N PRO A 102 6.63 -3.83 -1.24
CA PRO A 102 6.15 -2.95 -2.30
C PRO A 102 4.74 -2.43 -2.02
N ILE A 103 4.52 -1.15 -2.30
CA ILE A 103 3.23 -0.49 -2.16
C ILE A 103 2.51 -0.57 -3.52
N PRO A 104 1.37 -1.27 -3.62
CA PRO A 104 0.64 -1.35 -4.88
C PRO A 104 0.06 0.02 -5.27
N SER A 105 0.16 0.35 -6.55
CA SER A 105 -0.35 1.60 -7.14
C SER A 105 -1.73 1.37 -7.76
N LEU A 106 -2.70 2.22 -7.41
CA LEU A 106 -4.04 2.21 -8.00
C LEU A 106 -4.13 3.04 -9.28
N ILE A 107 -3.20 3.97 -9.49
CA ILE A 107 -3.14 4.83 -10.67
C ILE A 107 -1.87 4.43 -11.46
N PRO A 108 -2.02 3.67 -12.56
CA PRO A 108 -0.87 3.24 -13.36
C PRO A 108 0.01 4.42 -13.76
N GLY A 109 1.31 4.32 -13.48
CA GLY A 109 2.31 5.32 -13.87
C GLY A 109 2.49 6.51 -12.91
N LEU A 110 1.64 6.69 -11.89
CA LEU A 110 1.79 7.83 -10.97
C LEU A 110 2.68 7.52 -9.76
N LEU A 111 2.55 6.33 -9.18
CA LEU A 111 3.17 5.94 -7.91
C LEU A 111 3.80 4.54 -7.95
N ASP A 112 4.12 4.07 -9.16
CA ASP A 112 4.71 2.75 -9.36
C ASP A 112 6.10 2.68 -8.74
N GLY A 113 6.43 1.55 -8.10
CA GLY A 113 7.75 1.32 -7.50
C GLY A 113 7.96 1.95 -6.12
N MET A 114 6.92 2.48 -5.46
CA MET A 114 7.03 2.85 -4.06
C MET A 114 7.17 1.62 -3.16
N GLU A 115 8.05 1.71 -2.15
CA GLU A 115 8.31 0.62 -1.22
C GLU A 115 8.29 1.12 0.23
N ALA A 116 7.76 0.30 1.13
CA ALA A 116 7.82 0.51 2.57
C ALA A 116 8.97 -0.30 3.17
N ARG A 117 9.91 0.36 3.85
CA ARG A 117 11.06 -0.28 4.48
C ARG A 117 11.02 -0.14 6.00
N ARG A 118 11.16 -1.25 6.72
CA ARG A 118 11.25 -1.29 8.19
C ARG A 118 12.26 -2.33 8.65
N SER A 119 13.00 -2.00 9.70
CA SER A 119 13.97 -2.90 10.32
C SER A 119 13.56 -3.28 11.73
N ALA A 120 14.00 -4.45 12.18
CA ALA A 120 13.89 -4.91 13.55
C ALA A 120 15.22 -5.56 13.96
N THR A 121 15.71 -5.25 15.15
CA THR A 121 16.93 -5.81 15.73
C THR A 121 16.56 -6.70 16.90
N MET A 122 17.15 -7.89 16.98
CA MET A 122 16.90 -8.87 18.03
C MET A 122 18.23 -9.47 18.51
N PRO A 123 18.44 -9.66 19.82
CA PRO A 123 19.61 -10.38 20.33
C PRO A 123 19.66 -11.80 19.78
N ILE A 124 20.87 -12.34 19.60
CA ILE A 124 21.07 -13.75 19.26
C ILE A 124 20.97 -14.55 20.56
N ASP A 125 20.19 -15.63 20.55
CA ASP A 125 20.13 -16.53 21.70
C ASP A 125 21.44 -17.34 21.75
N ASP A 126 22.27 -17.12 22.79
CA ASP A 126 23.46 -17.93 23.05
C ASP A 126 23.06 -19.37 23.44
N PRO A 127 23.84 -20.40 23.04
CA PRO A 127 23.55 -21.82 23.30
C PRO A 127 23.60 -22.24 24.79
#